data_AF-A0A3B0NY22-F1
#
_entry.id   AF-A0A3B0NY22-F1
#
_cell.length_a   1.000
_cell.length_b   1.000
_cell.length_c   1.000
_cell.angle_alpha   90.00
_cell.angle_beta   90.00
_cell.angle_gamma   90.00
#
_symmetry.space_group_name_H-M   'P 1'
#
loop_
_entity.id
_entity.type
_entity.pdbx_description
1 polymer ?
#
loop_
_entity_poly.entity_id
_entity_poly.type
_entity_poly.pdbx_seq_one_letter_code
_entity_poly.pdbx_strand_id
1 'polypeptide(L)'
;MKIDEDDADDDLDLEIDSLITTEFVEKVDSAYINSLTQIISETNDIEVIQATKEELNKMILKFPVSEQKYARQCLEPTLNNNQKLPSNFDLNLCVFELKEKEENLELEEFAKNLNVNIKELKNIIHSNEDIYANNNLQNLCRNSYNDQVREYISEIKKFPLEKVKRINIENFIKEFILHKRKNTS
;
A
#
# COMPACT_ATOMS: atom_id res chain seq x y z
N MET A 1 -39.46 34.50 -16.08
CA MET A 1 -39.03 34.87 -14.72
C MET A 1 -38.05 33.80 -14.29
N LYS A 2 -36.76 34.17 -14.24
CA LYS A 2 -35.67 33.33 -13.74
C LYS A 2 -35.82 33.18 -12.23
N ILE A 3 -35.53 31.99 -11.71
CA ILE A 3 -34.63 31.77 -10.58
C ILE A 3 -33.87 30.48 -10.91
N ASP A 4 -32.57 30.65 -11.15
CA ASP A 4 -31.52 29.63 -11.08
C ASP A 4 -31.06 29.53 -9.60
N GLU A 5 -30.44 28.41 -9.23
CA GLU A 5 -29.55 28.11 -8.07
C GLU A 5 -29.92 26.71 -7.54
N ASP A 6 -29.20 25.63 -7.88
CA ASP A 6 -27.79 25.25 -7.65
C ASP A 6 -27.68 24.27 -6.46
N ASP A 7 -26.78 23.29 -6.68
CA ASP A 7 -26.10 22.45 -5.70
C ASP A 7 -26.91 21.36 -4.96
N ALA A 8 -27.07 20.23 -5.63
CA ALA A 8 -27.03 18.94 -4.95
C ALA A 8 -25.64 18.35 -5.15
N ASP A 9 -24.74 18.68 -4.22
CA ASP A 9 -23.54 17.90 -3.92
C ASP A 9 -23.95 16.45 -3.66
N ASP A 10 -23.81 15.61 -4.68
CA ASP A 10 -23.85 14.16 -4.54
C ASP A 10 -22.43 13.73 -4.12
N ASP A 11 -22.08 14.10 -2.88
CA ASP A 11 -21.00 13.48 -2.12
C ASP A 11 -21.40 12.01 -1.94
N LEU A 12 -21.03 11.19 -2.93
CA LEU A 12 -20.94 9.76 -2.79
C LEU A 12 -19.82 9.49 -1.78
N ASP A 13 -20.20 9.50 -0.50
CA ASP A 13 -19.53 8.83 0.58
C ASP A 13 -19.19 7.41 0.09
N LEU A 14 -17.95 7.22 -0.34
CA LEU A 14 -17.38 5.90 -0.50
C LEU A 14 -17.23 5.35 0.92
N GLU A 15 -18.28 4.69 1.39
CA GLU A 15 -18.22 3.73 2.49
C GLU A 15 -17.09 2.76 2.17
N ILE A 16 -15.92 3.00 2.77
CA ILE A 16 -14.80 2.08 2.79
C ILE A 16 -15.25 0.93 3.69
N ASP A 17 -16.03 0.01 3.13
CA ASP A 17 -16.25 -1.31 3.68
C ASP A 17 -14.96 -2.11 3.49
N SER A 18 -13.96 -1.72 4.29
CA SER A 18 -12.78 -2.53 4.57
C SER A 18 -13.25 -3.73 5.37
N LEU A 19 -13.61 -4.80 4.66
CA LEU A 19 -13.66 -6.14 5.23
C LEU A 19 -12.23 -6.53 5.62
N ILE A 20 -11.86 -6.12 6.83
CA ILE A 20 -10.64 -6.56 7.51
C ILE A 20 -10.76 -8.07 7.70
N THR A 21 -10.19 -8.86 6.79
CA THR A 21 -9.79 -10.23 7.08
C THR A 21 -8.68 -10.16 8.12
N THR A 22 -9.11 -10.21 9.39
CA THR A 22 -8.24 -10.13 10.56
C THR A 22 -7.52 -11.48 10.68
N GLU A 23 -6.34 -11.60 10.07
CA GLU A 23 -5.31 -12.39 10.74
C GLU A 23 -5.14 -11.76 12.12
N PHE A 24 -5.17 -12.59 13.17
CA PHE A 24 -5.17 -12.14 14.55
C PHE A 24 -3.80 -11.56 14.91
N VAL A 25 -3.52 -10.33 14.46
CA VAL A 25 -2.37 -9.55 14.91
C VAL A 25 -2.68 -9.14 16.34
N GLU A 26 -1.84 -9.56 17.29
CA GLU A 26 -1.92 -9.08 18.66
C GLU A 26 -1.83 -7.55 18.62
N LYS A 27 -2.96 -6.87 18.88
CA LYS A 27 -3.05 -5.41 18.78
C LYS A 27 -1.99 -4.79 19.68
N VAL A 28 -1.07 -4.04 19.11
CA VAL A 28 -0.06 -3.33 19.89
C VAL A 28 -0.75 -2.20 20.63
N ASP A 29 -0.53 -2.12 21.95
CA ASP A 29 -1.14 -1.11 22.80
C ASP A 29 -0.54 0.28 22.54
N SER A 30 -1.31 1.12 21.86
CA SER A 30 -0.95 2.50 21.53
C SER A 30 -0.66 3.35 22.78
N ALA A 31 -1.36 3.11 23.90
CA ALA A 31 -1.10 3.85 25.14
C ALA A 31 0.28 3.50 25.70
N TYR A 32 0.66 2.22 25.65
CA TYR A 32 1.98 1.78 26.05
C TYR A 32 3.08 2.36 25.16
N ILE A 33 2.91 2.33 23.82
CA ILE A 33 3.85 2.97 22.89
C ILE A 33 4.04 4.46 23.20
N ASN A 34 2.94 5.18 23.42
CA ASN A 34 3.00 6.61 23.73
C ASN A 34 3.75 6.86 25.04
N SER A 35 3.55 6.01 26.06
CA SER A 35 4.31 6.10 27.31
C SER A 35 5.83 5.89 27.10
N LEU A 36 6.23 4.92 26.27
CA LEU A 36 7.64 4.65 25.96
C LEU A 36 8.27 5.82 25.20
N THR A 37 7.58 6.37 24.20
CA THR A 37 8.09 7.52 23.43
C THR A 37 8.21 8.77 24.30
N GLN A 38 7.30 8.95 25.26
CA GLN A 38 7.37 10.03 26.23
C GLN A 38 8.60 9.90 27.12
N ILE A 39 8.86 8.71 27.70
CA ILE A 39 10.05 8.44 28.52
C ILE A 39 11.33 8.82 27.76
N ILE A 40 11.47 8.37 26.51
CA ILE A 40 12.65 8.66 25.67
C ILE A 40 12.82 10.16 25.45
N SER A 41 11.72 10.90 25.25
CA SER A 41 11.78 12.34 24.96
C SER A 41 12.05 13.23 26.18
N GLU A 42 11.76 12.74 27.39
CA GLU A 42 11.82 13.54 28.63
C GLU A 42 13.03 13.20 29.51
N THR A 43 13.70 12.07 29.26
CA THR A 43 14.90 11.67 30.01
C THR A 43 16.20 12.05 29.29
N ASN A 44 17.27 12.25 30.06
CA ASN A 44 18.65 12.37 29.55
C ASN A 44 19.51 11.14 29.90
N ASP A 45 18.94 10.17 30.60
CA ASP A 45 19.64 8.94 30.99
C ASP A 45 19.75 8.00 29.77
N ILE A 46 20.99 7.79 29.33
CA ILE A 46 21.29 6.98 28.14
C ILE A 46 20.90 5.52 28.34
N GLU A 47 21.07 4.96 29.55
CA GLU A 47 20.72 3.57 29.83
C GLU A 47 19.19 3.38 29.79
N VAL A 48 18.45 4.34 30.34
CA VAL A 48 16.98 4.36 30.27
C VAL A 48 16.51 4.51 28.83
N ILE A 49 17.11 5.41 28.03
CA ILE A 49 16.77 5.58 26.61
C ILE A 49 16.99 4.26 25.86
N GLN A 50 18.14 3.62 26.06
CA GLN A 50 18.48 2.41 25.35
C GLN A 50 17.55 1.24 25.72
N ALA A 51 17.28 1.04 27.02
CA ALA A 51 16.33 0.03 27.47
C ALA A 51 14.91 0.29 26.92
N THR A 52 14.48 1.55 26.88
CA THR A 52 13.15 1.91 26.35
C THR A 52 13.07 1.70 24.83
N LYS A 53 14.15 1.95 24.08
CA LYS A 53 14.23 1.63 22.65
C LYS A 53 14.23 0.12 22.40
N GLU A 54 14.79 -0.69 23.29
CA GLU A 54 14.69 -2.15 23.20
C GLU A 54 13.25 -2.62 23.41
N GLU A 55 12.50 -2.02 24.33
CA GLU A 55 11.06 -2.28 24.48
C GLU A 55 10.26 -1.90 23.24
N LEU A 56 10.53 -0.74 22.63
CA LEU A 56 9.90 -0.37 21.35
C LEU A 56 10.24 -1.38 20.24
N ASN A 57 11.48 -1.87 20.18
CA ASN A 57 11.85 -2.92 19.23
C ASN A 57 11.10 -4.23 19.48
N LYS A 58 10.83 -4.60 20.74
CA LYS A 58 9.98 -5.77 21.05
C LYS A 58 8.55 -5.57 20.54
N MET A 59 8.00 -4.36 20.60
CA MET A 59 6.68 -4.07 20.05
C MET A 59 6.64 -4.20 18.53
N ILE A 60 7.70 -3.80 17.82
CA ILE A 60 7.83 -4.02 16.38
C ILE A 60 7.80 -5.52 16.04
N LEU A 61 8.45 -6.36 16.84
CA LEU A 61 8.49 -7.80 16.61
C LEU A 61 7.13 -8.50 16.78
N LYS A 62 6.12 -7.82 17.35
CA LYS A 62 4.74 -8.33 17.41
C LYS A 62 4.03 -8.30 16.06
N PHE A 63 4.49 -7.47 15.12
CA PHE A 63 3.95 -7.43 13.76
C PHE A 63 4.47 -8.62 12.93
N PRO A 64 3.69 -9.09 11.94
CA PRO A 64 4.17 -10.02 10.92
C PRO A 64 5.47 -9.54 10.29
N VAL A 65 6.39 -10.45 9.96
CA VAL A 65 7.73 -10.12 9.44
C VAL A 65 7.68 -9.18 8.23
N SER A 66 6.69 -9.35 7.34
CA SER A 66 6.45 -8.49 6.18
C SER A 66 6.11 -7.04 6.54
N GLU A 67 5.56 -6.80 7.73
CA GLU A 67 5.06 -5.49 8.18
C GLU A 67 6.01 -4.78 9.15
N GLN A 68 6.98 -5.49 9.72
CA GLN A 68 7.95 -4.92 10.67
C GLN A 68 8.73 -3.73 10.09
N LYS A 69 8.94 -3.68 8.77
CA LYS A 69 9.56 -2.53 8.11
C LYS A 69 8.74 -1.24 8.28
N TYR A 70 7.41 -1.32 8.21
CA TYR A 70 6.50 -0.19 8.40
C TYR A 70 6.48 0.24 9.86
N ALA A 71 6.42 -0.71 10.78
CA ALA A 71 6.44 -0.41 12.22
C ALA A 71 7.74 0.31 12.62
N ARG A 72 8.89 -0.08 12.02
CA ARG A 72 10.16 0.64 12.18
C ARG A 72 10.10 2.06 11.63
N GLN A 73 9.55 2.25 10.44
CA GLN A 73 9.41 3.59 9.84
C GLN A 73 8.53 4.51 10.70
N CYS A 74 7.40 4.01 11.19
CA CYS A 74 6.50 4.75 12.07
C CYS A 74 7.18 5.22 13.38
N LEU A 75 8.12 4.44 13.91
CA LEU A 75 8.84 4.75 15.15
C LEU A 75 10.21 5.41 14.92
N GLU A 76 10.62 5.63 13.67
CA GLU A 76 11.93 6.20 13.32
C GLU A 76 12.25 7.52 14.05
N PRO A 77 11.31 8.48 14.17
CA PRO A 77 11.56 9.73 14.89
C PRO A 77 12.03 9.48 16.34
N THR A 78 11.41 8.52 17.03
CA THR A 78 11.77 8.16 18.40
C THR A 78 13.03 7.30 18.46
N LEU A 79 13.16 6.30 17.59
CA LEU A 79 14.29 5.37 17.60
C LEU A 79 15.61 6.04 17.22
N ASN A 80 15.60 6.96 16.25
CA ASN A 80 16.81 7.58 15.74
C ASN A 80 17.10 8.94 16.40
N ASN A 81 16.06 9.72 16.70
CA ASN A 81 16.22 11.12 17.10
C ASN A 81 15.66 11.43 18.50
N ASN A 82 15.22 10.41 19.26
CA ASN A 82 14.56 10.56 20.57
C ASN A 82 13.35 11.49 20.54
N GLN A 83 12.72 11.67 19.37
CA GLN A 83 11.58 12.57 19.22
C GLN A 83 10.31 11.94 19.80
N LYS A 84 9.51 12.77 20.47
CA LYS A 84 8.19 12.41 20.95
C LYS A 84 7.23 12.28 19.77
N LEU A 85 6.44 11.22 19.74
CA LEU A 85 5.36 11.07 18.77
C LEU A 85 4.13 11.87 19.21
N PRO A 86 3.18 12.15 18.29
CA PRO A 86 1.91 12.77 18.66
C PRO A 86 1.22 12.01 19.80
N SER A 87 0.51 12.73 20.68
CA SER A 87 -0.10 12.16 21.89
C SER A 87 -1.15 11.08 21.61
N ASN A 88 -1.72 11.10 20.41
CA ASN A 88 -2.71 10.17 19.89
C ASN A 88 -2.13 9.19 18.86
N PHE A 89 -0.80 9.04 18.81
CA PHE A 89 -0.17 8.13 17.87
C PHE A 89 -0.64 6.69 18.11
N ASP A 90 -1.01 6.02 17.03
CA ASP A 90 -1.38 4.61 16.99
C ASP A 90 -0.47 3.89 16.00
N LEU A 91 0.35 2.96 16.52
CA LEU A 91 1.31 2.24 15.70
C LEU A 91 0.62 1.33 14.68
N ASN A 92 -0.52 0.72 15.03
CA ASN A 92 -1.23 -0.16 14.11
C ASN A 92 -1.81 0.64 12.94
N LEU A 93 -2.40 1.81 13.22
CA LEU A 93 -2.91 2.70 12.17
C LEU A 93 -1.79 3.19 11.25
N CYS A 94 -0.67 3.65 11.82
CA CYS A 94 0.46 4.10 11.01
C CYS A 94 1.04 2.98 10.12
N VAL A 95 1.15 1.75 10.64
CA VAL A 95 1.59 0.59 9.86
C VAL A 95 0.62 0.30 8.72
N PHE A 96 -0.68 0.30 9.00
CA PHE A 96 -1.73 0.11 8.00
C PHE A 96 -1.64 1.16 6.89
N GLU A 97 -1.56 2.44 7.24
CA GLU A 97 -1.48 3.55 6.28
C GLU A 97 -0.21 3.49 5.41
N LEU A 98 0.94 3.16 5.99
CA LEU A 98 2.18 3.01 5.22
C LEU A 98 2.13 1.82 4.27
N LYS A 99 1.57 0.70 4.71
CA LYS A 99 1.38 -0.50 3.88
C LYS A 99 0.45 -0.18 2.71
N GLU A 100 -0.71 0.38 3.00
CA GLU A 100 -1.70 0.78 1.98
C GLU A 100 -1.08 1.78 0.99
N LYS A 101 -0.29 2.73 1.47
CA LYS A 101 0.41 3.69 0.61
C LYS A 101 1.44 3.02 -0.30
N GLU A 102 2.27 2.11 0.20
CA GLU A 102 3.25 1.39 -0.64
C GLU A 102 2.55 0.52 -1.68
N GLU A 103 1.48 -0.20 -1.29
CA GLU A 103 0.69 -1.02 -2.21
C GLU A 103 0.02 -0.16 -3.30
N ASN A 104 -0.52 1.00 -2.93
CA ASN A 104 -1.10 1.93 -3.89
C ASN A 104 -0.06 2.52 -4.85
N LEU A 105 1.13 2.89 -4.35
CA LEU A 105 2.22 3.38 -5.19
C LEU A 105 2.67 2.31 -6.20
N GLU A 106 2.80 1.05 -5.78
CA GLU A 106 3.15 -0.04 -6.68
C GLU A 106 2.11 -0.21 -7.80
N LEU A 107 0.81 -0.12 -7.46
CA LEU A 107 -0.26 -0.19 -8.45
C LEU A 107 -0.25 1.00 -9.40
N GLU A 108 0.00 2.20 -8.90
CA GLU A 108 0.09 3.42 -9.72
C GLU A 108 1.29 3.38 -10.67
N GLU A 109 2.47 2.99 -10.18
CA GLU A 109 3.66 2.83 -11.01
C GLU A 109 3.46 1.75 -12.07
N PHE A 110 2.88 0.61 -11.69
CA PHE A 110 2.53 -0.46 -12.62
C PHE A 110 1.57 0.05 -13.70
N ALA A 111 0.49 0.73 -13.30
CA ALA A 111 -0.52 1.25 -14.20
C ALA A 111 0.08 2.26 -15.19
N LYS A 112 0.92 3.16 -14.70
CA LYS A 112 1.64 4.16 -15.51
C LYS A 112 2.60 3.50 -16.49
N ASN A 113 3.46 2.60 -16.03
CA ASN A 113 4.49 1.97 -16.87
C ASN A 113 3.88 1.09 -17.98
N LEU A 114 2.69 0.53 -17.72
CA LEU A 114 1.99 -0.35 -18.66
C LEU A 114 0.87 0.35 -19.43
N ASN A 115 0.69 1.66 -19.21
CA ASN A 115 -0.37 2.46 -19.82
C ASN A 115 -1.76 1.81 -19.68
N VAL A 116 -2.10 1.37 -18.46
CA VAL A 116 -3.42 0.82 -18.11
C VAL A 116 -4.14 1.72 -17.13
N ASN A 117 -5.47 1.66 -17.12
CA ASN A 117 -6.27 2.47 -16.21
C ASN A 117 -6.18 1.92 -14.77
N ILE A 118 -5.73 2.75 -13.82
CA ILE A 118 -5.57 2.35 -12.41
C ILE A 118 -6.87 1.92 -11.74
N LYS A 119 -8.01 2.57 -12.07
CA LYS A 119 -9.31 2.21 -11.50
C LYS A 119 -9.75 0.83 -12.00
N GLU A 120 -9.61 0.57 -13.29
CA GLU A 120 -9.92 -0.75 -13.86
C GLU A 120 -8.98 -1.84 -13.31
N LEU A 121 -7.68 -1.55 -13.19
CA LEU A 121 -6.70 -2.47 -12.60
C LEU A 121 -7.10 -2.86 -11.18
N LYS A 122 -7.41 -1.87 -10.32
CA LYS A 122 -7.87 -2.08 -8.94
C LYS A 122 -9.16 -2.89 -8.91
N ASN A 123 -10.14 -2.56 -9.74
CA ASN A 123 -11.41 -3.30 -9.81
C ASN A 123 -11.20 -4.77 -10.17
N ILE A 124 -10.30 -5.06 -11.12
CA ILE A 124 -9.99 -6.43 -11.51
C ILE A 124 -9.24 -7.16 -10.38
N ILE A 125 -8.30 -6.51 -9.70
CA ILE A 125 -7.56 -7.12 -8.58
C ILE A 125 -8.51 -7.49 -7.43
N HIS A 126 -9.45 -6.62 -7.06
CA HIS A 126 -10.40 -6.88 -5.96
C HIS A 126 -11.61 -7.73 -6.36
N SER A 127 -11.76 -8.06 -7.64
CA SER A 127 -12.85 -8.92 -8.11
C SER A 127 -12.54 -10.40 -7.90
N ASN A 128 -13.54 -11.16 -7.45
CA ASN A 128 -13.50 -12.62 -7.36
C ASN A 128 -13.81 -13.32 -8.72
N GLU A 129 -14.17 -12.57 -9.75
CA GLU A 129 -14.45 -13.13 -11.08
C GLU A 129 -13.17 -13.61 -11.78
N ASP A 130 -13.32 -14.54 -12.72
CA ASP A 130 -12.21 -14.90 -13.62
C ASP A 130 -11.63 -13.67 -14.31
N ILE A 131 -10.32 -13.62 -14.51
CA ILE A 131 -9.64 -12.44 -15.08
C ILE A 131 -10.11 -12.12 -16.52
N TYR A 132 -10.65 -13.11 -17.23
CA TYR A 132 -11.21 -12.95 -18.57
C TYR A 132 -12.72 -12.69 -18.58
N ALA A 133 -13.39 -12.70 -17.41
CA ALA A 133 -14.79 -12.36 -17.31
C ALA A 133 -15.05 -10.97 -17.90
N ASN A 134 -16.13 -10.83 -18.67
CA ASN A 134 -16.55 -9.56 -19.27
C ASN A 134 -15.48 -8.85 -20.13
N ASN A 135 -14.50 -9.59 -20.66
CA ASN A 135 -13.33 -9.05 -21.37
C ASN A 135 -12.46 -8.11 -20.52
N ASN A 136 -12.47 -8.26 -19.19
CA ASN A 136 -11.78 -7.39 -18.24
C ASN A 136 -10.29 -7.20 -18.61
N LEU A 137 -9.54 -8.29 -18.79
CA LEU A 137 -8.13 -8.21 -19.16
C LEU A 137 -7.92 -7.53 -20.53
N GLN A 138 -8.75 -7.87 -21.52
CA GLN A 138 -8.62 -7.32 -22.87
C GLN A 138 -8.91 -5.82 -22.91
N ASN A 139 -9.92 -5.37 -22.16
CA ASN A 139 -10.28 -3.97 -22.00
C ASN A 139 -9.14 -3.20 -21.31
N LEU A 140 -8.63 -3.73 -20.20
CA LEU A 140 -7.51 -3.16 -19.47
C LEU A 140 -6.26 -3.00 -20.38
N CYS A 141 -5.96 -4.01 -21.19
CA CYS A 141 -4.79 -4.03 -22.06
C CYS A 141 -4.99 -3.29 -23.41
N ARG A 142 -6.14 -2.66 -23.65
CA ARG A 142 -6.48 -2.11 -24.97
C ARG A 142 -5.44 -1.13 -25.52
N ASN A 143 -4.83 -0.34 -24.63
CA ASN A 143 -3.87 0.71 -24.99
C ASN A 143 -2.43 0.40 -24.53
N SER A 144 -2.20 -0.78 -23.95
CA SER A 144 -0.89 -1.14 -23.39
C SER A 144 0.13 -1.57 -24.46
N TYR A 145 -0.31 -1.88 -25.69
CA TYR A 145 0.61 -2.15 -26.80
C TYR A 145 1.05 -0.86 -27.50
N ASN A 146 2.05 -0.19 -26.93
CA ASN A 146 2.68 1.01 -27.48
C ASN A 146 4.20 0.99 -27.26
N ASP A 147 4.95 1.92 -27.87
CA ASP A 147 6.42 1.88 -27.87
C ASP A 147 7.03 2.02 -26.47
N GLN A 148 6.50 2.91 -25.62
CA GLN A 148 6.99 3.10 -24.24
C GLN A 148 6.85 1.82 -23.42
N VAL A 149 5.67 1.18 -23.50
CA VAL A 149 5.42 -0.08 -22.79
C VAL A 149 6.29 -1.20 -23.34
N ARG A 150 6.52 -1.23 -24.66
CA ARG A 150 7.37 -2.24 -25.28
C ARG A 150 8.83 -2.11 -24.84
N GLU A 151 9.35 -0.89 -24.75
CA GLU A 151 10.69 -0.59 -24.22
C GLU A 151 10.80 -1.04 -22.77
N TYR A 152 9.85 -0.64 -21.92
CA TYR A 152 9.81 -1.05 -20.51
C TYR A 152 9.83 -2.58 -20.34
N ILE A 153 9.01 -3.30 -21.10
CA ILE A 153 8.95 -4.76 -21.04
C ILE A 153 10.24 -5.40 -21.56
N SER A 154 10.83 -4.87 -22.64
CA SER A 154 12.11 -5.30 -23.19
C SER A 154 13.22 -5.22 -22.13
N GLU A 155 13.29 -4.11 -21.39
CA GLU A 155 14.27 -3.90 -20.31
C GLU A 155 14.08 -4.88 -19.16
N ILE A 156 12.85 -5.00 -18.62
CA ILE A 156 12.58 -5.83 -17.44
C ILE A 156 12.81 -7.31 -17.71
N LYS A 157 12.34 -7.81 -18.85
CA LYS A 157 12.45 -9.22 -19.21
C LYS A 157 13.74 -9.52 -19.98
N LYS A 158 14.60 -8.51 -20.21
CA LYS A 158 15.91 -8.60 -20.86
C LYS A 158 15.85 -9.28 -22.23
N PHE A 159 14.92 -8.86 -23.09
CA PHE A 159 14.77 -9.42 -24.43
C PHE A 159 14.66 -8.33 -25.49
N PRO A 160 15.05 -8.60 -26.75
CA PRO A 160 15.03 -7.59 -27.81
C PRO A 160 13.66 -6.96 -28.02
N LEU A 161 13.61 -5.64 -28.24
CA LEU A 161 12.39 -4.85 -28.43
C LEU A 161 11.51 -5.37 -29.57
N GLU A 162 12.11 -5.94 -30.62
CA GLU A 162 11.43 -6.50 -31.79
C GLU A 162 10.68 -7.79 -31.46
N LYS A 163 11.06 -8.46 -30.36
CA LYS A 163 10.39 -9.66 -29.88
C LYS A 163 9.23 -9.35 -28.93
N VAL A 164 9.04 -8.09 -28.52
CA VAL A 164 7.93 -7.68 -27.63
C VAL A 164 6.64 -7.66 -28.42
N LYS A 165 5.82 -8.71 -28.22
CA LYS A 165 4.49 -8.82 -28.79
C LYS A 165 3.43 -8.44 -27.77
N ARG A 166 2.24 -8.07 -28.25
CA ARG A 166 1.07 -7.77 -27.41
C ARG A 166 0.78 -8.84 -26.36
N ILE A 167 0.88 -10.12 -26.75
CA ILE A 167 0.66 -11.25 -25.83
C ILE A 167 1.66 -11.28 -24.66
N ASN A 168 2.89 -10.78 -24.85
CA ASN A 168 3.87 -10.70 -23.77
C ASN A 168 3.45 -9.68 -22.70
N ILE A 169 2.94 -8.52 -23.14
CA ILE A 169 2.42 -7.46 -22.28
C ILE A 169 1.16 -7.93 -21.55
N GLU A 170 0.20 -8.51 -22.28
CA GLU A 170 -1.04 -9.05 -21.70
C GLU A 170 -0.75 -10.13 -20.65
N ASN A 171 0.19 -11.05 -20.93
CA ASN A 171 0.60 -12.07 -19.97
C ASN A 171 1.28 -11.47 -18.74
N PHE A 172 2.11 -10.44 -18.91
CA PHE A 172 2.76 -9.77 -17.78
C PHE A 172 1.73 -9.06 -16.87
N ILE A 173 0.75 -8.37 -17.47
CA ILE A 173 -0.37 -7.76 -16.74
C ILE A 173 -1.18 -8.82 -15.99
N LYS A 174 -1.49 -9.93 -16.65
CA LYS A 174 -2.20 -11.06 -16.03
C LYS A 174 -1.43 -11.65 -14.86
N GLU A 175 -0.14 -11.92 -15.02
CA GLU A 175 0.73 -12.46 -13.96
C GLU A 175 0.71 -11.55 -12.72
N PHE A 176 0.83 -10.24 -12.93
CA PHE A 176 0.77 -9.24 -11.86
C PHE A 176 -0.57 -9.25 -11.13
N ILE A 177 -1.70 -9.21 -11.86
CA ILE A 177 -3.04 -9.23 -11.27
C ILE A 177 -3.28 -10.51 -10.45
N LEU A 178 -2.89 -11.66 -10.99
CA LEU A 178 -3.04 -12.95 -10.30
C LEU A 178 -2.14 -13.04 -9.07
N HIS A 179 -0.96 -12.44 -9.11
CA HIS A 179 -0.09 -12.34 -7.94
C HIS A 179 -0.73 -11.46 -6.86
N LYS A 180 -1.28 -10.30 -7.23
CA LYS A 180 -1.94 -9.39 -6.28
C LYS A 180 -3.17 -10.03 -5.62
N ARG A 181 -4.04 -10.67 -6.39
CA ARG A 181 -5.21 -11.40 -5.87
C ARG A 181 -4.87 -12.42 -4.78
N LYS A 182 -3.75 -13.15 -4.93
CA LYS A 182 -3.28 -14.13 -3.94
C LYS A 182 -2.77 -13.51 -2.64
N ASN A 183 -2.36 -12.25 -2.68
CA ASN A 183 -1.85 -11.55 -1.50
C ASN A 183 -2.93 -10.67 -0.84
N THR A 184 -4.09 -10.52 -1.47
CA THR A 184 -5.27 -9.80 -0.94
C THR A 184 -6.32 -10.75 -0.36
N SER A 185 -6.20 -12.08 -0.59
CA SER A 185 -7.10 -13.12 -0.06
C SER A 185 -6.47 -13.82 1.14
#